data_AF-A0A7S0JL33-F1
#
_entry.id   AF-A0A7S0JL33-F1
#
_cell.length_a   1.000
_cell.length_b   1.000
_cell.length_c   1.000
_cell.angle_alpha   90.00
_cell.angle_beta   90.00
_cell.angle_gamma   90.00
#
_symmetry.space_group_name_H-M   'P 1'
#
loop_
_entity.id
_entity.type
_entity.pdbx_description
1 polymer ?
#
loop_
_entity_poly.entity_id
_entity_poly.type
_entity_poly.pdbx_seq_one_letter_code
_entity_poly.pdbx_strand_id
1 'polypeptide(L)'
;RVNLKQKRYAVCSALAASAVPSLLMARGHHVESVPEVPLVLDDSSESITKTAKAVKLLQEIGAYADIEKVKASRNLRSGKGKMRNRRYVQRKGPLVVYANDSGITKAMRNIPGVELCSVDRLGLLTLAPGGHVGRFIIWTKSAFEKLDAIYGTSSVKSSAKKGWKPPTNIMAQSDLSRVINSDEIQSAIN
;
A
#
# COMPACT_ATOMS: atom_id res chain seq x y z
N ARG A 1 23.32 -2.92 9.85
CA ARG A 1 23.09 -2.30 8.51
C ARG A 1 22.42 -3.36 7.64
N VAL A 2 21.26 -3.09 7.01
CA VAL A 2 20.53 -4.08 6.17
C VAL A 2 20.91 -3.92 4.70
N ASN A 3 21.04 -5.02 3.96
CA ASN A 3 21.43 -5.03 2.55
C ASN A 3 20.42 -4.32 1.66
N LEU A 4 20.91 -3.56 0.68
CA LEU A 4 20.07 -2.78 -0.22
C LEU A 4 19.13 -3.66 -1.05
N LYS A 5 19.62 -4.80 -1.56
CA LYS A 5 18.81 -5.76 -2.32
C LYS A 5 17.69 -6.35 -1.47
N GLN A 6 17.97 -6.71 -0.21
CA GLN A 6 16.96 -7.21 0.74
C GLN A 6 15.89 -6.15 1.04
N LYS A 7 16.29 -4.89 1.25
CA LYS A 7 15.32 -3.80 1.45
C LYS A 7 14.41 -3.62 0.23
N ARG A 8 14.97 -3.65 -0.98
CA ARG A 8 14.19 -3.51 -2.22
C ARG A 8 13.25 -4.70 -2.42
N TYR A 9 13.69 -5.92 -2.12
CA TYR A 9 12.84 -7.11 -2.13
C TYR A 9 11.63 -6.92 -1.22
N ALA A 10 11.87 -6.53 0.04
CA ALA A 10 10.82 -6.33 1.02
C ALA A 10 9.81 -5.26 0.59
N VAL A 11 10.27 -4.18 -0.06
CA VAL A 11 9.40 -3.15 -0.62
C VAL A 11 8.53 -3.70 -1.76
N CYS A 12 9.11 -4.46 -2.71
CA CYS A 12 8.33 -5.13 -3.76
C CYS A 12 7.28 -6.08 -3.19
N SER A 13 7.64 -6.85 -2.16
CA SER A 13 6.71 -7.78 -1.49
C SER A 13 5.57 -7.05 -0.80
N ALA A 14 5.86 -5.93 -0.12
CA ALA A 14 4.84 -5.11 0.53
C ALA A 14 3.91 -4.43 -0.49
N LEU A 15 4.43 -4.01 -1.64
CA LEU A 15 3.63 -3.48 -2.76
C LEU A 15 2.72 -4.56 -3.35
N ALA A 16 3.26 -5.75 -3.64
CA ALA A 16 2.46 -6.86 -4.14
C ALA A 16 1.34 -7.23 -3.15
N ALA A 17 1.64 -7.28 -1.85
CA ALA A 17 0.64 -7.54 -0.82
C ALA A 17 -0.45 -6.45 -0.74
N SER A 18 -0.14 -5.20 -1.10
CA SER A 18 -1.13 -4.12 -1.12
C SER A 18 -2.15 -4.22 -2.26
N ALA A 19 -1.87 -5.05 -3.27
CA ALA A 19 -2.79 -5.31 -4.38
C ALA A 19 -3.75 -6.48 -4.10
N VAL A 20 -3.63 -7.17 -2.96
CA VAL A 20 -4.44 -8.35 -2.63
C VAL A 20 -5.49 -8.00 -1.57
N PRO A 21 -6.80 -7.93 -1.90
CA PRO A 21 -7.85 -7.52 -0.97
C PRO A 21 -7.86 -8.31 0.35
N SER A 22 -7.63 -9.62 0.30
CA SER A 22 -7.65 -10.47 1.49
C SER A 22 -6.57 -10.09 2.51
N LEU A 23 -5.39 -9.64 2.05
CA LEU A 23 -4.32 -9.16 2.92
C LEU A 23 -4.65 -7.80 3.54
N LEU A 24 -5.36 -6.93 2.81
CA LEU A 24 -5.82 -5.63 3.33
C LEU A 24 -6.84 -5.82 4.46
N MET A 25 -7.81 -6.71 4.23
CA MET A 25 -8.84 -7.05 5.21
C MET A 25 -8.23 -7.76 6.43
N ALA A 26 -7.31 -8.70 6.22
CA ALA A 26 -6.60 -9.40 7.31
C ALA A 26 -5.77 -8.44 8.18
N ARG A 27 -5.16 -7.40 7.57
CA ARG A 27 -4.48 -6.33 8.31
C ARG A 27 -5.46 -5.46 9.12
N GLY A 28 -6.73 -5.45 8.71
CA GLY A 28 -7.80 -4.73 9.38
C GLY A 28 -8.16 -3.41 8.71
N HIS A 29 -7.92 -3.23 7.42
CA HIS A 29 -8.52 -2.10 6.68
C HIS A 29 -10.00 -2.36 6.37
N HIS A 30 -10.79 -1.29 6.28
CA HIS A 30 -12.19 -1.35 5.84
C HIS A 30 -12.28 -0.94 4.36
N VAL A 31 -12.26 -1.94 3.47
CA VAL A 31 -12.20 -1.76 2.00
C VAL A 31 -13.37 -2.40 1.26
N GLU A 32 -14.43 -2.79 1.97
CA GLU A 32 -15.60 -3.48 1.41
C GLU A 32 -16.37 -2.63 0.40
N SER A 33 -16.41 -1.31 0.60
CA SER A 33 -17.06 -0.34 -0.28
C SER A 33 -16.16 0.20 -1.39
N VAL A 34 -14.89 -0.21 -1.45
CA VAL A 34 -13.94 0.27 -2.47
C VAL A 34 -14.18 -0.51 -3.77
N PRO A 35 -14.26 0.16 -4.93
CA PRO A 35 -14.64 -0.49 -6.19
C PRO A 35 -13.62 -1.55 -6.66
N GLU A 36 -12.32 -1.28 -6.45
CA GLU A 36 -11.24 -2.17 -6.88
C GLU A 36 -10.00 -2.01 -5.98
N VAL A 37 -9.23 -3.08 -5.85
CA VAL A 37 -7.88 -3.07 -5.28
C VAL A 37 -6.96 -3.73 -6.31
N PRO A 38 -5.92 -3.05 -6.81
CA PRO A 38 -5.42 -1.72 -6.40
C PRO A 38 -6.31 -0.55 -6.85
N LEU A 39 -6.53 0.43 -5.97
CA LEU A 39 -7.32 1.63 -6.27
C LEU A 39 -6.45 2.68 -6.96
N VAL A 40 -6.79 3.04 -8.20
CA VAL A 40 -6.11 4.06 -9.00
C VAL A 40 -7.07 5.22 -9.32
N LEU A 41 -6.63 6.44 -9.01
CA LEU A 41 -7.36 7.67 -9.25
C LEU A 41 -6.75 8.45 -10.40
N ASP A 42 -7.56 9.25 -11.08
CA ASP A 42 -7.06 10.16 -12.11
C ASP A 42 -6.09 11.21 -11.55
N ASP A 43 -5.20 11.71 -12.40
CA ASP A 43 -4.17 12.68 -12.02
C ASP A 43 -4.76 14.03 -11.61
N SER A 44 -6.03 14.31 -11.96
CA SER A 44 -6.76 15.47 -11.42
C SER A 44 -6.78 15.49 -9.88
N SER A 45 -6.69 14.32 -9.23
CA SER A 45 -6.65 14.20 -7.77
C SER A 45 -5.39 14.82 -7.14
N GLU A 46 -4.27 14.91 -7.86
CA GLU A 46 -3.02 15.53 -7.39
C GLU A 46 -3.17 17.05 -7.19
N SER A 47 -4.10 17.68 -7.92
CA SER A 47 -4.36 19.12 -7.90
C SER A 47 -5.29 19.59 -6.78
N ILE A 48 -5.81 18.68 -5.96
CA ILE A 48 -6.72 19.03 -4.86
C ILE A 48 -5.95 19.82 -3.79
N THR A 49 -6.41 21.04 -3.52
CA THR A 49 -5.77 21.95 -2.54
C THR A 49 -6.52 22.05 -1.21
N LYS A 50 -7.83 21.79 -1.19
CA LYS A 50 -8.68 21.93 0.00
C LYS A 50 -8.98 20.57 0.63
N THR A 51 -8.76 20.45 1.94
CA THR A 51 -9.06 19.23 2.72
C THR A 51 -10.52 18.80 2.62
N ALA A 52 -11.46 19.75 2.59
CA ALA A 52 -12.88 19.43 2.43
C ALA A 52 -13.18 18.70 1.11
N LYS A 53 -12.51 19.10 0.01
CA LYS A 53 -12.64 18.42 -1.29
C LYS A 53 -11.99 17.04 -1.25
N ALA A 54 -10.83 16.91 -0.60
CA ALA A 54 -10.17 15.62 -0.42
C ALA A 54 -11.02 14.62 0.40
N VAL A 55 -11.72 15.10 1.44
CA VAL A 55 -12.65 14.25 2.21
C VAL A 55 -13.81 13.77 1.35
N LYS A 56 -14.41 14.65 0.54
CA LYS A 56 -15.49 14.27 -0.39
C LYS A 56 -15.02 13.20 -1.39
N LEU A 57 -13.84 13.38 -1.98
CA LEU A 57 -13.27 12.38 -2.88
C LEU A 57 -13.10 11.01 -2.18
N LEU A 58 -12.57 10.99 -0.96
CA LEU A 58 -12.38 9.75 -0.20
C LEU A 58 -13.71 9.08 0.19
N GLN A 59 -14.79 9.86 0.33
CA GLN A 59 -16.15 9.35 0.54
C GLN A 59 -16.72 8.75 -0.76
N GLU A 60 -16.58 9.46 -1.89
CA GLU A 60 -17.06 9.02 -3.20
C GLU A 60 -16.42 7.69 -3.64
N ILE A 61 -15.13 7.50 -3.37
CA ILE A 61 -14.41 6.26 -3.71
C ILE A 61 -14.58 5.13 -2.68
N GLY A 62 -15.39 5.33 -1.64
CA GLY A 62 -15.65 4.32 -0.62
C GLY A 62 -14.50 4.07 0.37
N ALA A 63 -13.46 4.92 0.39
CA ALA A 63 -12.30 4.79 1.28
C ALA A 63 -12.52 5.41 2.68
N TYR A 64 -13.62 6.14 2.87
CA TYR A 64 -13.84 6.91 4.11
C TYR A 64 -14.12 6.05 5.35
N ALA A 65 -14.69 4.85 5.18
CA ALA A 65 -14.93 3.92 6.30
C ALA A 65 -13.63 3.55 7.04
N ASP A 66 -12.52 3.37 6.30
CA ASP A 66 -11.20 3.11 6.89
C ASP A 66 -10.71 4.31 7.72
N ILE A 67 -11.01 5.53 7.27
CA ILE A 67 -10.62 6.78 7.93
C ILE A 67 -11.45 7.00 9.20
N GLU A 68 -12.75 6.73 9.17
CA GLU A 68 -13.61 6.80 10.36
C GLU A 68 -13.12 5.85 11.46
N LYS A 69 -12.77 4.62 11.08
CA LYS A 69 -12.14 3.65 11.98
C LYS A 69 -10.86 4.18 12.60
N VAL A 70 -10.02 4.88 11.84
CA VAL A 70 -8.80 5.49 12.38
C VAL A 70 -9.12 6.64 13.32
N LYS A 71 -10.07 7.51 12.95
CA LYS A 71 -10.51 8.65 13.78
C LYS A 71 -11.03 8.17 15.14
N ALA A 72 -11.85 7.12 15.17
CA ALA A 72 -12.37 6.51 16.39
C ALA A 72 -11.29 5.83 17.25
N SER A 73 -10.18 5.40 16.64
CA SER A 73 -9.10 4.70 17.34
C SER A 73 -8.14 5.59 18.13
N ARG A 74 -8.27 6.92 18.01
CA ARG A 74 -7.31 7.86 18.61
C ARG A 74 -7.49 7.94 20.12
N ASN A 75 -6.57 7.32 20.87
CA ASN A 75 -6.62 7.24 22.32
C ASN A 75 -5.33 7.74 22.98
N LEU A 76 -5.40 8.05 24.28
CA LEU A 76 -4.23 8.38 25.10
C LEU A 76 -3.32 7.14 25.22
N ARG A 77 -2.02 7.30 24.98
CA ARG A 77 -1.03 6.24 25.13
C ARG A 77 -0.95 5.81 26.60
N SER A 78 -1.04 4.51 26.83
CA SER A 78 -0.82 3.91 28.13
C SER A 78 0.65 4.03 28.58
N GLY A 79 0.86 4.07 29.90
CA GLY A 79 2.20 4.10 30.51
C GLY A 79 2.96 5.42 30.37
N LYS A 80 4.27 5.37 30.65
CA LYS A 80 5.15 6.56 30.75
C LYS A 80 5.44 7.23 29.39
N GLY A 81 5.11 6.56 28.28
CA GLY A 81 5.32 7.10 26.94
C GLY A 81 4.57 8.41 26.70
N LYS A 82 3.42 8.61 27.39
CA LYS A 82 2.62 9.83 27.31
C LYS A 82 3.38 11.09 27.73
N MET A 83 4.31 10.96 28.68
CA MET A 83 5.15 12.07 29.18
C MET A 83 6.34 12.39 28.26
N ARG A 84 6.60 11.56 27.25
CA ARG A 84 7.75 11.70 26.33
C ARG A 84 7.30 12.05 24.92
N ASN A 85 6.40 13.03 24.78
CA ASN A 85 5.86 13.53 23.49
C ASN A 85 5.20 12.46 22.58
N ARG A 86 4.76 11.34 23.15
CA ARG A 86 4.04 10.26 22.43
C ARG A 86 2.65 10.04 23.02
N ARG A 87 1.96 11.15 23.29
CA ARG A 87 0.72 11.20 24.08
C ARG A 87 -0.44 10.43 23.43
N TYR A 88 -0.56 10.45 22.11
CA TYR A 88 -1.65 9.79 21.40
C TYR A 88 -1.16 8.58 20.59
N VAL A 89 -2.03 7.58 20.46
CA VAL A 89 -1.89 6.46 19.53
C VAL A 89 -3.12 6.43 18.65
N GLN A 90 -2.93 6.15 17.36
CA GLN A 90 -4.00 5.97 16.39
C GLN A 90 -3.57 4.89 15.40
N ARG A 91 -4.55 4.23 14.77
CA ARG A 91 -4.30 3.28 13.69
C ARG A 91 -3.71 3.98 12.46
N LYS A 92 -3.13 3.18 11.55
CA LYS A 92 -2.63 3.67 10.25
C LYS A 92 -3.72 3.43 9.21
N GLY A 93 -4.19 4.50 8.59
CA GLY A 93 -5.20 4.46 7.53
C GLY A 93 -4.56 4.30 6.16
N PRO A 94 -5.26 4.75 5.10
CA PRO A 94 -4.80 4.59 3.74
C PRO A 94 -3.50 5.36 3.49
N LEU A 95 -2.67 4.82 2.61
CA LEU A 95 -1.50 5.48 2.06
C LEU A 95 -1.85 6.03 0.68
N VAL A 96 -1.73 7.35 0.49
CA VAL A 96 -1.93 7.98 -0.81
C VAL A 96 -0.58 8.15 -1.47
N VAL A 97 -0.39 7.53 -2.63
CA VAL A 97 0.85 7.61 -3.41
C VAL A 97 0.64 8.46 -4.64
N TYR A 98 1.47 9.50 -4.77
CA TYR A 98 1.39 10.48 -5.84
C TYR A 98 2.72 10.58 -6.61
N ALA A 99 2.66 11.04 -7.86
CA ALA A 99 3.83 11.27 -8.69
C ALA A 99 4.36 12.69 -8.46
N ASN A 100 3.50 13.70 -8.57
CA ASN A 100 3.87 15.10 -8.41
C ASN A 100 3.05 15.75 -7.30
N ASP A 101 3.66 16.69 -6.57
CA ASP A 101 2.94 17.43 -5.54
C ASP A 101 2.38 18.74 -6.10
N SER A 102 1.13 18.69 -6.57
CA SER A 102 0.39 19.86 -7.04
C SER A 102 -0.59 20.42 -5.99
N GLY A 103 -0.43 20.03 -4.71
CA GLY A 103 -1.29 20.47 -3.61
C GLY A 103 -1.86 19.35 -2.76
N ILE A 104 -1.85 18.11 -3.27
CA ILE A 104 -2.39 16.92 -2.60
C ILE A 104 -1.80 16.70 -1.20
N THR A 105 -0.50 16.99 -1.00
CA THR A 105 0.14 16.83 0.31
C THR A 105 -0.47 17.76 1.34
N LYS A 106 -0.74 19.01 0.98
CA LYS A 106 -1.37 20.00 1.87
C LYS A 106 -2.84 19.68 2.10
N ALA A 107 -3.55 19.21 1.09
CA ALA A 107 -4.96 18.88 1.20
C ALA A 107 -5.21 17.68 2.14
N MET A 108 -4.41 16.62 2.03
CA MET A 108 -4.68 15.36 2.74
C MET A 108 -3.90 15.18 4.06
N ARG A 109 -2.81 15.93 4.32
CA ARG A 109 -1.98 15.74 5.55
C ARG A 109 -2.73 15.86 6.87
N ASN A 110 -3.85 16.58 6.90
CA ASN A 110 -4.62 16.82 8.13
C ASN A 110 -5.73 15.78 8.35
N ILE A 111 -5.94 14.87 7.40
CA ILE A 111 -6.95 13.82 7.54
C ILE A 111 -6.40 12.73 8.48
N PRO A 112 -7.13 12.33 9.53
CA PRO A 112 -6.65 11.33 10.49
C PRO A 112 -6.26 10.01 9.81
N GLY A 113 -5.06 9.51 10.09
CA GLY A 113 -4.61 8.20 9.61
C GLY A 113 -4.10 8.15 8.17
N VAL A 114 -4.45 9.14 7.34
CA VAL A 114 -3.98 9.24 5.96
C VAL A 114 -2.51 9.63 5.97
N GLU A 115 -1.69 8.85 5.26
CA GLU A 115 -0.30 9.21 5.00
C GLU A 115 -0.10 9.42 3.51
N LEU A 116 0.83 10.29 3.15
CA LEU A 116 1.18 10.55 1.77
C LEU A 116 2.62 10.14 1.50
N CYS A 117 2.87 9.60 0.30
CA CYS A 117 4.22 9.27 -0.14
C CYS A 117 4.36 9.58 -1.62
N SER A 118 5.52 10.12 -2.02
CA SER A 118 5.87 10.20 -3.43
C SER A 118 6.34 8.82 -3.91
N VAL A 119 5.94 8.43 -5.12
CA VAL A 119 6.29 7.14 -5.73
C VAL A 119 7.82 6.90 -5.75
N ASP A 120 8.61 7.96 -5.93
CA ASP A 120 10.08 7.89 -5.99
C ASP A 120 10.71 7.50 -4.64
N ARG A 121 9.99 7.74 -3.54
CA ARG A 121 10.50 7.59 -2.15
C ARG A 121 9.66 6.60 -1.33
N LEU A 122 9.11 5.58 -1.97
CA LEU A 122 8.39 4.50 -1.29
C LEU A 122 9.32 3.75 -0.31
N GLY A 123 8.98 3.80 0.97
CA GLY A 123 9.71 3.15 2.05
C GLY A 123 9.00 1.92 2.60
N LEU A 124 9.78 0.94 3.08
CA LEU A 124 9.19 -0.26 3.70
C LEU A 124 8.35 0.09 4.95
N LEU A 125 8.78 1.08 5.74
CA LEU A 125 8.09 1.47 6.96
C LEU A 125 6.73 2.13 6.68
N THR A 126 6.56 2.75 5.52
CA THR A 126 5.26 3.30 5.10
C THR A 126 4.39 2.20 4.50
N LEU A 127 4.96 1.25 3.75
CA LEU A 127 4.17 0.17 3.13
C LEU A 127 3.75 -0.92 4.12
N ALA A 128 4.62 -1.28 5.06
CA ALA A 128 4.39 -2.34 6.05
C ALA A 128 4.70 -1.84 7.47
N PRO A 129 3.92 -0.89 8.01
CA PRO A 129 4.17 -0.35 9.35
C PRO A 129 3.92 -1.42 10.40
N GLY A 130 4.90 -1.63 11.28
CA GLY A 130 4.92 -2.73 12.25
C GLY A 130 5.30 -4.10 11.65
N GLY A 131 5.71 -4.16 10.38
CA GLY A 131 6.03 -5.41 9.69
C GLY A 131 4.82 -6.14 9.11
N HIS A 132 3.60 -5.62 9.30
CA HIS A 132 2.38 -6.18 8.71
C HIS A 132 2.22 -5.71 7.26
N VAL A 133 2.13 -6.67 6.33
CA VAL A 133 1.86 -6.44 4.90
C VAL A 133 0.37 -6.19 4.64
N GLY A 134 0.03 -5.72 3.44
CA GLY A 134 -1.37 -5.46 3.06
C GLY A 134 -1.90 -4.12 3.56
N ARG A 135 -1.10 -3.04 3.45
CA ARG A 135 -1.62 -1.69 3.70
C ARG A 135 -2.52 -1.27 2.54
N PHE A 136 -3.64 -0.61 2.83
CA PHE A 136 -4.49 -0.01 1.80
C PHE A 136 -3.77 1.19 1.17
N ILE A 137 -3.51 1.10 -0.14
CA ILE A 137 -2.83 2.14 -0.91
C ILE A 137 -3.77 2.67 -1.99
N ILE A 138 -3.83 3.99 -2.09
CA ILE A 138 -4.55 4.73 -3.13
C ILE A 138 -3.50 5.36 -4.03
N TRP A 139 -3.54 5.04 -5.31
CA TRP A 139 -2.57 5.52 -6.31
C TRP A 139 -3.16 6.64 -7.15
N THR A 140 -2.34 7.61 -7.54
CA THR A 140 -2.63 8.41 -8.73
C THR A 140 -2.16 7.67 -9.98
N LYS A 141 -2.79 7.91 -11.11
CA LYS A 141 -2.50 7.25 -12.38
C LYS A 141 -1.02 7.38 -12.75
N SER A 142 -0.49 8.60 -12.74
CA SER A 142 0.92 8.90 -12.99
C SER A 142 1.86 8.19 -12.00
N ALA A 143 1.45 8.03 -10.74
CA ALA A 143 2.24 7.29 -9.76
C ALA A 143 2.26 5.79 -10.05
N PHE A 144 1.12 5.24 -10.45
CA PHE A 144 0.97 3.83 -10.78
C PHE A 144 1.82 3.46 -12.01
N GLU A 145 1.76 4.26 -13.07
CA GLU A 145 2.56 4.07 -14.29
C GLU A 145 4.07 4.18 -14.03
N LYS A 146 4.50 5.08 -13.12
CA LYS A 146 5.91 5.22 -12.75
C LYS A 146 6.49 4.02 -12.01
N LEU A 147 5.68 3.13 -11.42
CA LEU A 147 6.17 1.98 -10.66
C LEU A 147 7.04 1.04 -11.51
N ASP A 148 6.66 0.81 -12.76
CA ASP A 148 7.39 -0.09 -13.67
C ASP A 148 8.78 0.45 -13.98
N ALA A 149 8.94 1.77 -14.17
CA ALA A 149 10.25 2.39 -14.31
C ALA A 149 11.10 2.24 -13.03
N ILE A 150 10.48 2.39 -11.86
CA ILE A 150 11.17 2.41 -10.55
C ILE A 150 11.60 1.02 -10.07
N TYR A 151 10.81 -0.02 -10.34
CA TYR A 151 11.08 -1.37 -9.85
C TYR A 151 11.42 -2.38 -10.95
N GLY A 152 11.09 -2.08 -12.22
CA GLY A 152 11.21 -3.01 -13.33
C GLY A 152 10.09 -4.05 -13.32
N THR A 153 10.05 -4.86 -14.37
CA THR A 153 9.16 -6.01 -14.50
C THR A 153 9.96 -7.30 -14.39
N SER A 154 9.30 -8.47 -14.48
CA SER A 154 10.02 -9.76 -14.51
C SER A 154 11.03 -9.84 -15.67
N SER A 155 10.69 -9.22 -16.81
CA SER A 155 11.48 -9.24 -18.04
C SER A 155 12.46 -8.07 -18.14
N VAL A 156 12.08 -6.88 -17.64
CA VAL A 156 12.82 -5.64 -17.84
C VAL A 156 13.40 -5.13 -16.52
N LYS A 157 14.70 -4.82 -16.51
CA LYS A 157 15.37 -4.23 -15.34
C LYS A 157 14.86 -2.80 -15.10
N SER A 158 14.86 -2.37 -13.84
CA SER A 158 14.50 -1.00 -13.48
C SER A 158 15.44 0.02 -14.12
N SER A 159 14.87 1.11 -14.66
CA SER A 159 15.61 2.27 -15.14
C SER A 159 16.14 3.13 -13.99
N ALA A 160 15.34 3.33 -12.94
CA ALA A 160 15.74 4.15 -11.79
C ALA A 160 16.72 3.43 -10.84
N LYS A 161 16.55 2.12 -10.66
CA LYS A 161 17.35 1.31 -9.72
C LYS A 161 18.35 0.47 -10.50
N LYS A 162 19.57 0.99 -10.66
CA LYS A 162 20.67 0.31 -11.36
C LYS A 162 20.80 -1.15 -10.95
N GLY A 163 20.72 -2.05 -11.94
CA GLY A 163 20.90 -3.49 -11.78
C GLY A 163 19.83 -4.19 -10.93
N TRP A 164 18.71 -3.53 -10.66
CA TRP A 164 17.58 -4.12 -9.94
C TRP A 164 16.56 -4.70 -10.91
N LYS A 165 16.05 -5.87 -10.54
CA LYS A 165 14.84 -6.47 -11.08
C LYS A 165 14.04 -7.07 -9.91
N PRO A 166 12.71 -7.18 -10.00
CA PRO A 166 11.93 -7.90 -9.02
C PRO A 166 12.45 -9.34 -8.86
N PRO A 167 12.32 -9.92 -7.65
CA PRO A 167 12.75 -11.29 -7.42
C PRO A 167 11.92 -12.28 -8.22
N THR A 168 12.56 -13.35 -8.68
CA THR A 168 11.88 -14.48 -9.32
C THR A 168 11.17 -15.31 -8.25
N ASN A 169 9.97 -15.78 -8.58
CA ASN A 169 9.22 -16.72 -7.75
C ASN A 169 9.91 -18.10 -7.71
N ILE A 170 9.80 -18.77 -6.57
CA ILE A 170 10.28 -20.17 -6.41
C ILE A 170 9.27 -21.13 -7.04
N MET A 171 7.97 -20.88 -6.86
CA MET A 171 6.88 -21.64 -7.46
C MET A 171 6.20 -20.82 -8.56
N ALA A 172 6.02 -21.40 -9.74
CA ALA A 172 5.29 -20.78 -10.84
C ALA A 172 3.79 -20.63 -10.51
N GLN A 173 3.21 -21.64 -9.87
CA GLN A 173 1.84 -21.65 -9.35
C GLN A 173 1.89 -21.82 -7.82
N SER A 174 1.28 -20.92 -7.06
CA SER A 174 1.24 -21.01 -5.60
C SER A 174 0.02 -21.76 -5.06
N ASP A 175 -0.98 -22.03 -5.90
CA ASP A 175 -2.12 -22.85 -5.54
C ASP A 175 -1.77 -24.34 -5.58
N LEU A 176 -1.31 -24.85 -4.43
CA LEU A 176 -0.96 -26.26 -4.26
C LEU A 176 -2.16 -27.19 -4.44
N SER A 177 -3.36 -26.75 -4.06
CA SER A 177 -4.56 -27.59 -4.15
C SER A 177 -4.88 -27.90 -5.61
N ARG A 178 -4.75 -26.90 -6.49
CA ARG A 178 -4.90 -27.06 -7.93
C ARG A 178 -3.83 -27.97 -8.53
N VAL A 179 -2.58 -27.85 -8.08
CA VAL A 179 -1.48 -28.69 -8.58
C VAL A 179 -1.74 -30.15 -8.19
N ILE A 180 -2.04 -30.41 -6.92
CA ILE A 180 -2.29 -31.76 -6.41
C ILE A 180 -3.48 -32.42 -7.13
N ASN A 181 -4.56 -31.65 -7.37
CA ASN A 181 -5.78 -32.14 -8.01
C ASN A 181 -5.73 -32.12 -9.55
N SER A 182 -4.56 -31.86 -10.16
CA SER A 182 -4.45 -31.84 -11.61
C SER A 182 -4.50 -33.26 -12.18
N ASP A 183 -5.06 -33.40 -13.38
CA ASP A 183 -5.22 -34.71 -14.03
C ASP A 183 -3.88 -35.42 -14.23
N GLU A 184 -2.81 -34.66 -14.51
CA GLU A 184 -1.46 -35.20 -14.70
C GLU A 184 -0.90 -35.84 -13.43
N ILE A 185 -1.19 -35.26 -12.25
CA ILE A 185 -0.75 -35.80 -10.96
C ILE A 185 -1.67 -36.93 -10.52
N GLN A 186 -2.99 -36.74 -10.63
CA GLN A 186 -3.98 -37.74 -10.20
C GLN A 186 -3.89 -39.03 -11.03
N SER A 187 -3.64 -38.94 -12.34
CA SER A 187 -3.47 -40.12 -13.21
C SER A 187 -2.15 -40.87 -13.00
N ALA A 188 -1.13 -40.24 -12.42
CA ALA A 188 0.13 -40.89 -12.09
C ALA A 188 0.10 -41.61 -10.72
N ILE A 189 -0.85 -41.23 -9.85
CA ILE A 189 -1.04 -41.82 -8.52
C ILE A 189 -2.02 -43.00 -8.57
N ASN A 190 -3.06 -42.92 -9.42
CA ASN A 190 -4.03 -43.98 -9.67
C ASN A 190 -3.46 -45.09 -10.56
#